data_AF-A0A1M5NEK7-F1
#
_entry.id   AF-A0A1M5NEK7-F1
#
_cell.length_a   1.000
_cell.length_b   1.000
_cell.length_c   1.000
_cell.angle_alpha   90.00
_cell.angle_beta   90.00
_cell.angle_gamma   90.00
#
_symmetry.space_group_name_H-M   'P 1'
#
loop_
_entity.id
_entity.type
_entity.pdbx_description
1 polymer ?
#
loop_
_entity_poly.entity_id
_entity_poly.type
_entity_poly.pdbx_seq_one_letter_code
_entity_poly.pdbx_strand_id
1 'polypeptide(L)'
;MNFDWSYFSGFVKIFWQFSWPQWMIFSLLSNLLLCIFSIGLYQFIETTCRKKQLQKQNHPITASDFYLTLLTVFCNSLVMLLGAYLWKNNWIILDQNFSVLSVALETIALILLMDLFMYFFHYAAHLPLVYKMLHGKHHEHVSTNFLSLFVLHPFETIGFGVMILGLLMAYDFSMVSIGLYLLINLIWGTIGHLNREFFPASFDRLFVGTTRFHNQHHLDESKNFGFYTSIWDRIFGTYRP
;
A
#
# COMPACT_ATOMS: atom_id res chain seq x y z
N MET A 1 -22.71 -22.46 -2.31
CA MET A 1 -21.46 -23.24 -2.15
C MET A 1 -20.94 -22.99 -0.75
N ASN A 2 -20.93 -24.00 0.12
CA ASN A 2 -20.27 -23.88 1.42
C ASN A 2 -18.77 -24.00 1.16
N PHE A 3 -18.04 -22.89 1.28
CA PHE A 3 -16.59 -22.90 1.24
C PHE A 3 -16.07 -23.66 2.47
N ASP A 4 -15.25 -24.69 2.24
CA ASP A 4 -14.59 -25.43 3.31
C ASP A 4 -13.34 -24.65 3.77
N TRP A 5 -13.49 -23.89 4.85
CA TRP A 5 -12.43 -23.07 5.43
C TRP A 5 -11.36 -23.88 6.18
N SER A 6 -11.50 -25.20 6.29
CA SER A 6 -10.53 -26.07 7.00
C SER A 6 -9.12 -26.00 6.42
N TYR A 7 -8.97 -25.78 5.10
CA TYR A 7 -7.68 -25.58 4.45
C TYR A 7 -6.93 -24.33 4.93
N PHE A 8 -7.63 -23.25 5.24
CA PHE A 8 -7.03 -22.01 5.75
C PHE A 8 -6.49 -22.18 7.17
N SER A 9 -7.18 -22.96 8.00
CA SER A 9 -6.66 -23.38 9.31
C SER A 9 -5.33 -24.15 9.18
N GLY A 10 -5.12 -24.86 8.05
CA GLY A 10 -3.88 -25.55 7.72
C GLY A 10 -2.71 -24.60 7.48
N PHE A 11 -2.91 -23.54 6.68
CA PHE A 11 -1.87 -22.54 6.41
C PHE A 11 -1.47 -21.78 7.68
N VAL A 12 -2.45 -21.38 8.49
CA VAL A 12 -2.21 -20.72 9.79
C VAL A 12 -1.34 -21.62 10.69
N LYS A 13 -1.64 -22.92 10.76
CA LYS A 13 -0.81 -23.88 11.53
C LYS A 13 0.62 -23.99 11.01
N ILE A 14 0.82 -24.00 9.68
CA ILE A 14 2.16 -24.03 9.08
C ILE A 14 2.97 -22.79 9.49
N PHE A 15 2.41 -21.60 9.32
CA PHE A 15 3.06 -20.34 9.69
C PHE A 15 3.29 -20.21 11.19
N TRP A 16 2.39 -20.76 12.01
CA TRP A 16 2.59 -20.82 13.46
C TRP A 16 3.82 -21.65 13.85
N GLN A 17 4.12 -22.72 13.11
CA GLN A 17 5.26 -23.60 13.36
C GLN A 17 6.60 -23.06 12.83
N PHE A 18 6.59 -21.99 12.03
CA PHE A 18 7.84 -21.40 11.54
C PHE A 18 8.72 -20.91 12.71
N SER A 19 9.99 -21.26 12.65
CA SER A 19 11.07 -20.70 13.43
C SER A 19 11.38 -19.25 13.00
N TRP A 20 12.09 -18.50 13.84
CA TRP A 20 12.48 -17.13 13.51
C TRP A 20 13.32 -17.00 12.23
N PRO A 21 14.33 -17.85 11.97
CA PRO A 21 15.04 -17.83 10.70
C PRO A 21 14.13 -18.08 9.49
N GLN A 22 13.16 -19.00 9.60
CA GLN A 22 12.18 -19.24 8.54
C GLN A 22 11.30 -18.02 8.31
N TRP A 23 10.85 -17.35 9.37
CA TRP A 23 10.11 -16.09 9.28
C TRP A 23 10.93 -14.98 8.63
N MET A 24 12.22 -14.85 8.97
CA MET A 24 13.11 -13.84 8.35
C MET A 24 13.23 -14.07 6.85
N ILE A 25 13.51 -15.31 6.43
CA ILE A 25 13.62 -15.68 5.01
C ILE A 25 12.27 -15.46 4.30
N PHE A 26 11.18 -15.93 4.89
CA PHE A 26 9.84 -15.80 4.33
C PHE A 26 9.46 -14.32 4.14
N SER A 27 9.65 -13.49 5.16
CA SER A 27 9.33 -12.06 5.10
C SER A 27 10.09 -11.33 4.00
N LEU A 28 11.40 -11.60 3.85
CA LEU A 28 12.23 -11.01 2.81
C LEU A 28 11.83 -11.47 1.41
N LEU A 29 11.65 -12.78 1.21
CA LEU A 29 11.27 -13.34 -0.08
C LEU A 29 9.87 -12.87 -0.50
N SER A 30 8.90 -12.85 0.41
CA SER A 30 7.56 -12.35 0.13
C SER A 30 7.60 -10.89 -0.30
N ASN A 31 8.28 -10.01 0.44
CA ASN A 31 8.37 -8.59 0.07
C ASN A 31 9.15 -8.34 -1.23
N LEU A 32 10.19 -9.13 -1.50
CA LEU A 32 10.90 -9.08 -2.77
C LEU A 32 10.00 -9.50 -3.94
N LEU A 33 9.23 -10.58 -3.78
CA LEU A 33 8.27 -11.05 -4.79
C LEU A 33 7.16 -10.03 -5.03
N LEU A 34 6.65 -9.37 -3.99
CA LEU A 34 5.65 -8.30 -4.11
C LEU A 34 6.22 -7.08 -4.84
N CYS A 35 7.47 -6.70 -4.56
CA CYS A 35 8.16 -5.64 -5.30
C CYS A 35 8.30 -6.00 -6.78
N ILE A 36 8.77 -7.21 -7.09
CA ILE A 36 8.89 -7.70 -8.47
C ILE A 36 7.53 -7.73 -9.17
N PHE A 37 6.49 -8.18 -8.47
CA PHE A 37 5.12 -8.19 -8.99
C PHE A 37 4.65 -6.78 -9.34
N SER A 38 4.86 -5.79 -8.47
CA SER A 38 4.51 -4.39 -8.75
C SER A 38 5.25 -3.84 -9.96
N ILE A 39 6.55 -4.12 -10.10
CA ILE A 39 7.34 -3.71 -11.27
C ILE A 39 6.78 -4.35 -12.54
N GLY A 40 6.47 -5.66 -12.49
CA GLY A 40 5.87 -6.38 -13.60
C GLY A 40 4.48 -5.84 -13.98
N LEU A 41 3.63 -5.54 -13.00
CA LEU A 41 2.32 -4.94 -13.20
C LEU A 41 2.43 -3.55 -13.83
N TYR A 42 3.32 -2.69 -13.32
CA TYR A 42 3.60 -1.39 -13.91
C TYR A 42 3.99 -1.54 -15.38
N GLN A 43 4.96 -2.40 -15.69
CA GLN A 43 5.46 -2.59 -17.05
C GLN A 43 4.38 -3.16 -17.97
N PHE A 44 3.56 -4.09 -17.49
CA PHE A 44 2.43 -4.62 -18.23
C PHE A 44 1.43 -3.52 -18.58
N ILE A 45 1.06 -2.65 -17.63
CA ILE A 45 0.11 -1.57 -17.88
C ILE A 45 0.73 -0.51 -18.81
N GLU A 46 1.98 -0.11 -18.60
CA GLU A 46 2.66 0.89 -19.44
C GLU A 46 2.78 0.45 -20.90
N THR A 47 2.95 -0.85 -21.15
CA THR A 47 3.06 -1.42 -22.51
C THR A 47 1.69 -1.68 -23.17
N THR A 48 0.65 -1.98 -22.40
CA THR A 48 -0.68 -2.32 -22.94
C THR A 48 -1.64 -1.12 -23.01
N CYS A 49 -1.45 -0.11 -22.15
CA CYS A 49 -2.31 1.07 -22.08
C CYS A 49 -2.00 2.06 -23.21
N ARG A 50 -2.96 2.23 -24.13
CA ARG A 50 -2.81 3.12 -25.31
C ARG A 50 -3.05 4.60 -25.04
N LYS A 51 -3.33 4.99 -23.79
CA LYS A 51 -3.57 6.39 -23.44
C LYS A 51 -2.27 7.19 -23.39
N LYS A 52 -2.38 8.51 -23.57
CA LYS A 52 -1.25 9.44 -23.47
C LYS A 52 -0.69 9.48 -22.05
N GLN A 53 0.60 9.75 -21.94
CA GLN A 53 1.26 10.00 -20.66
C GLN A 53 0.70 11.27 -20.01
N LEU A 54 0.63 11.27 -18.69
CA LEU A 54 0.21 12.42 -17.88
C LEU A 54 1.29 13.50 -17.86
N GLN A 55 2.56 13.08 -17.72
CA GLN A 55 3.71 13.97 -17.73
C GLN A 55 4.48 13.89 -19.06
N LYS A 56 5.01 15.04 -19.51
CA LYS A 56 5.75 15.14 -20.79
C LYS A 56 7.14 14.53 -20.74
N GLN A 57 7.79 14.58 -19.59
CA GLN A 57 9.14 14.06 -19.37
C GLN A 57 9.05 12.86 -18.45
N ASN A 58 9.91 11.86 -18.67
CA ASN A 58 10.05 10.73 -17.76
C ASN A 58 11.05 11.09 -16.66
N HIS A 59 10.78 10.70 -15.42
CA HIS A 59 11.77 10.81 -14.35
C HIS A 59 12.86 9.74 -14.53
N PRO A 60 14.15 10.10 -14.56
CA PRO A 60 15.24 9.14 -14.72
C PRO A 60 15.34 8.25 -13.48
N ILE A 61 15.70 6.98 -13.68
CA ILE A 61 15.95 6.08 -12.54
C ILE A 61 17.39 6.25 -12.08
N THR A 62 17.55 6.55 -10.80
CA THR A 62 18.86 6.81 -10.19
C THR A 62 19.29 5.69 -9.26
N ALA A 63 20.57 5.68 -8.87
CA ALA A 63 21.09 4.73 -7.88
C ALA A 63 20.42 4.90 -6.50
N SER A 64 19.99 6.11 -6.14
CA SER A 64 19.26 6.33 -4.88
C SER A 64 17.90 5.63 -4.89
N ASP A 65 17.25 5.52 -6.04
CA ASP A 65 15.92 4.91 -6.16
C ASP A 65 16.00 3.41 -5.90
N PHE A 66 17.03 2.76 -6.43
CA PHE A 66 17.31 1.35 -6.14
C PHE A 66 17.63 1.13 -4.66
N TYR A 67 18.46 1.99 -4.06
CA TYR A 67 18.78 1.89 -2.64
C TYR A 67 17.52 2.03 -1.77
N LEU A 68 16.70 3.07 -2.01
CA LEU A 68 15.47 3.30 -1.27
C LEU A 68 14.45 2.18 -1.50
N THR A 69 14.34 1.65 -2.72
CA THR A 69 13.50 0.48 -3.00
C THR A 69 13.92 -0.74 -2.18
N LEU A 70 15.21 -1.07 -2.15
CA LEU A 70 15.74 -2.17 -1.35
C LEU A 70 15.51 -1.94 0.15
N LEU A 71 15.66 -0.69 0.59
CA LEU A 71 15.43 -0.31 1.98
C LEU A 71 13.95 -0.41 2.36
N THR A 72 13.02 -0.03 1.48
CA THR A 72 11.58 -0.21 1.64
C THR A 72 11.22 -1.69 1.73
N VAL A 73 11.78 -2.55 0.85
CA VAL A 73 11.59 -4.01 0.93
C VAL A 73 12.09 -4.56 2.26
N PHE A 74 13.26 -4.12 2.72
CA PHE A 74 13.80 -4.50 4.02
C PHE A 74 12.90 -4.04 5.18
N CYS A 75 12.45 -2.78 5.18
CA CYS A 75 11.57 -2.24 6.21
C CYS A 75 10.22 -2.97 6.26
N ASN A 76 9.60 -3.24 5.11
CA ASN A 76 8.37 -4.04 5.04
C ASN A 76 8.58 -5.46 5.56
N SER A 77 9.76 -6.05 5.34
CA SER A 77 10.12 -7.36 5.91
C SER A 77 10.19 -7.30 7.44
N LEU A 78 10.77 -6.23 8.01
CA LEU A 78 10.78 -6.01 9.45
C LEU A 78 9.37 -5.80 10.03
N VAL A 79 8.51 -5.05 9.35
CA VAL A 79 7.10 -4.86 9.74
C VAL A 79 6.37 -6.20 9.76
N MET A 80 6.56 -7.03 8.73
CA MET A 80 5.96 -8.36 8.68
C MET A 80 6.47 -9.27 9.80
N LEU A 81 7.76 -9.21 10.13
CA LEU A 81 8.34 -9.92 11.27
C LEU A 81 7.75 -9.46 12.60
N LEU A 82 7.57 -8.15 12.77
CA LEU A 82 6.90 -7.58 13.94
C LEU A 82 5.45 -8.07 14.03
N GLY A 83 4.72 -8.10 12.91
CA GLY A 83 3.37 -8.68 12.86
C GLY A 83 3.34 -10.15 13.27
N ALA A 84 4.27 -10.96 12.76
CA ALA A 84 4.39 -12.38 13.15
C ALA A 84 4.72 -12.53 14.65
N TYR A 85 5.54 -11.64 15.20
CA TYR A 85 5.83 -11.58 16.64
C TYR A 85 4.61 -11.22 17.48
N LEU A 86 3.88 -10.17 17.10
CA LEU A 86 2.67 -9.76 17.80
C LEU A 86 1.61 -10.87 17.77
N TRP A 87 1.43 -11.52 16.61
CA TRP A 87 0.55 -12.68 16.47
C TRP A 87 0.97 -13.87 17.34
N LYS A 88 2.25 -14.27 17.32
CA LYS A 88 2.76 -15.39 18.15
C LYS A 88 2.66 -15.14 19.65
N ASN A 89 2.61 -13.87 20.08
CA ASN A 89 2.44 -13.47 21.47
C ASN A 89 0.99 -13.12 21.83
N ASN A 90 0.02 -13.42 20.95
CA ASN A 90 -1.42 -13.16 21.15
C ASN A 90 -1.80 -11.67 21.29
N TRP A 91 -0.97 -10.75 20.79
CA TRP A 91 -1.34 -9.33 20.66
C TRP A 91 -2.17 -9.06 19.41
N ILE A 92 -1.99 -9.89 18.38
CA ILE A 92 -2.87 -9.97 17.21
C ILE A 92 -3.55 -11.32 17.25
N ILE A 93 -4.87 -11.36 17.10
CA ILE A 93 -5.65 -12.58 17.03
C ILE A 93 -6.28 -12.64 15.63
N LEU A 94 -6.22 -13.80 14.98
CA LEU A 94 -6.78 -14.00 13.65
C LEU A 94 -8.12 -14.71 13.77
N ASP A 95 -9.18 -14.14 13.20
CA ASP A 95 -10.47 -14.83 13.14
C ASP A 95 -10.36 -16.09 12.27
N GLN A 96 -10.76 -17.22 12.84
CA GLN A 96 -10.79 -18.52 12.18
C GLN A 96 -12.20 -18.92 11.72
N ASN A 97 -13.23 -18.21 12.19
CA ASN A 97 -14.64 -18.54 11.97
C ASN A 97 -15.34 -17.48 11.09
N PHE A 98 -14.69 -17.12 9.99
CA PHE A 98 -15.18 -16.09 9.08
C PHE A 98 -16.12 -16.67 8.01
N SER A 99 -16.99 -15.81 7.49
CA SER A 99 -17.85 -16.07 6.33
C SER A 99 -17.37 -15.25 5.13
N VAL A 100 -17.86 -15.56 3.92
CA VAL A 100 -17.59 -14.71 2.75
C VAL A 100 -18.03 -13.27 2.97
N LEU A 101 -19.16 -13.07 3.68
CA LEU A 101 -19.66 -11.73 3.99
C LEU A 101 -18.75 -11.00 4.97
N SER A 102 -18.26 -11.67 6.03
CA SER A 102 -17.35 -11.01 6.97
C SER A 102 -16.01 -10.67 6.32
N VAL A 103 -15.44 -11.55 5.48
CA VAL A 103 -14.23 -11.26 4.70
C VAL A 103 -14.41 -10.01 3.83
N ALA A 104 -15.55 -9.89 3.14
CA ALA A 104 -15.83 -8.73 2.30
C ALA A 104 -15.94 -7.43 3.12
N LEU A 105 -16.69 -7.47 4.23
CA LEU A 105 -16.87 -6.32 5.12
C LEU A 105 -15.55 -5.91 5.79
N GLU A 106 -14.77 -6.87 6.26
CA GLU A 106 -13.43 -6.67 6.84
C GLU A 106 -12.48 -6.05 5.83
N THR A 107 -12.47 -6.54 4.57
CA THR A 107 -11.62 -5.98 3.52
C THR A 107 -12.01 -4.53 3.23
N ILE A 108 -13.32 -4.24 3.14
CA ILE A 108 -13.82 -2.86 2.96
C ILE A 108 -13.43 -1.98 4.15
N ALA A 109 -13.57 -2.49 5.38
CA ALA A 109 -13.19 -1.77 6.60
C ALA A 109 -11.70 -1.47 6.62
N LEU A 110 -10.84 -2.44 6.29
CA LEU A 110 -9.39 -2.25 6.17
C LEU A 110 -9.06 -1.17 5.14
N ILE A 111 -9.68 -1.21 3.96
CA ILE A 111 -9.48 -0.18 2.92
C ILE A 111 -9.84 1.20 3.48
N LEU A 112 -11.03 1.38 4.04
CA LEU A 112 -11.51 2.70 4.48
C LEU A 112 -10.73 3.24 5.69
N LEU A 113 -10.41 2.39 6.67
CA LEU A 113 -9.64 2.77 7.85
C LEU A 113 -8.20 3.09 7.50
N MET A 114 -7.57 2.27 6.65
CA MET A 114 -6.22 2.55 6.17
C MET A 114 -6.18 3.78 5.27
N ASP A 115 -7.21 4.03 4.45
CA ASP A 115 -7.31 5.27 3.67
C ASP A 115 -7.36 6.50 4.57
N LEU A 116 -8.14 6.44 5.66
CA LEU A 116 -8.24 7.52 6.64
C LEU A 116 -6.92 7.76 7.35
N PHE A 117 -6.28 6.69 7.83
CA PHE A 117 -4.99 6.79 8.50
C PHE A 117 -3.91 7.31 7.55
N MET A 118 -3.90 6.83 6.31
CA MET A 118 -3.01 7.32 5.27
C MET A 118 -3.28 8.77 4.91
N TYR A 119 -4.53 9.22 4.86
CA TYR A 119 -4.83 10.63 4.63
C TYR A 119 -4.14 11.52 5.66
N PHE A 120 -4.30 11.22 6.95
CA PHE A 120 -3.65 12.01 8.00
C PHE A 120 -2.13 11.86 8.02
N PHE A 121 -1.64 10.65 7.81
CA PHE A 121 -0.20 10.37 7.75
C PHE A 121 0.47 11.14 6.61
N HIS A 122 -0.16 11.12 5.43
CA HIS A 122 0.33 11.79 4.24
C HIS A 122 0.23 13.32 4.40
N TYR A 123 -0.88 13.84 4.91
CA TYR A 123 -0.99 15.24 5.27
C TYR A 123 0.12 15.69 6.24
N ALA A 124 0.40 14.89 7.27
CA ALA A 124 1.48 15.15 8.21
C ALA A 124 2.87 15.07 7.56
N ALA A 125 3.07 14.16 6.60
CA ALA A 125 4.30 14.02 5.82
C ALA A 125 4.59 15.28 4.99
N HIS A 126 3.57 16.06 4.64
CA HIS A 126 3.68 17.34 3.93
C HIS A 126 3.88 18.56 4.83
N LEU A 127 3.94 18.39 6.16
CA LEU A 127 4.33 19.48 7.05
C LEU A 127 5.80 19.88 6.76
N PRO A 128 6.15 21.18 6.75
CA PRO A 128 7.42 21.65 6.15
C PRO A 128 8.69 20.93 6.63
N LEU A 129 8.78 20.64 7.93
CA LEU A 129 9.93 19.93 8.51
C LEU A 129 9.95 18.45 8.10
N VAL A 130 8.78 17.79 8.16
CA VAL A 130 8.61 16.37 7.87
C VAL A 130 8.83 16.11 6.38
N TYR A 131 8.28 16.98 5.52
CA TYR A 131 8.45 16.92 4.07
C TYR A 131 9.92 16.95 3.69
N LYS A 132 10.66 17.95 4.17
CA LYS A 132 12.09 18.11 3.84
C LYS A 132 12.92 16.90 4.28
N MET A 133 12.55 16.25 5.38
CA MET A 133 13.31 15.13 5.93
C MET A 133 12.93 13.78 5.31
N LEU A 134 11.64 13.54 5.06
CA LEU A 134 11.11 12.22 4.77
C LEU A 134 10.53 12.15 3.35
N HIS A 135 9.59 13.05 3.03
CA HIS A 135 8.72 12.87 1.87
C HIS A 135 9.22 13.57 0.59
N GLY A 136 10.10 14.57 0.70
CA GLY A 136 10.56 15.36 -0.45
C GLY A 136 11.28 14.51 -1.51
N LYS A 137 11.98 13.44 -1.10
CA LYS A 137 12.63 12.52 -2.04
C LYS A 137 11.62 11.76 -2.91
N HIS A 138 10.47 11.41 -2.33
CA HIS A 138 9.38 10.79 -3.07
C HIS A 138 8.81 11.75 -4.13
N HIS A 139 8.65 13.03 -3.77
CA HIS A 139 8.14 14.08 -4.67
C HIS A 139 9.09 14.52 -5.77
N GLU A 140 10.36 14.10 -5.77
CA GLU A 140 11.22 14.22 -6.95
C GLU A 140 10.63 13.45 -8.16
N HIS A 141 9.80 12.42 -7.90
CA HIS A 141 9.14 11.57 -8.90
C HIS A 141 7.83 12.15 -9.45
N VAL A 142 7.79 13.44 -9.79
CA VAL A 142 6.60 14.09 -10.40
C VAL A 142 6.06 13.32 -11.62
N SER A 143 6.98 12.79 -12.42
CA SER A 143 6.69 11.79 -13.45
C SER A 143 7.07 10.41 -12.91
N THR A 144 6.10 9.71 -12.35
CA THR A 144 6.34 8.44 -11.66
C THR A 144 6.84 7.35 -12.62
N ASN A 145 7.57 6.40 -12.07
CA ASN A 145 8.11 5.23 -12.78
C ASN A 145 7.87 3.94 -11.97
N PHE A 146 8.34 2.80 -12.49
CA PHE A 146 8.07 1.49 -11.87
C PHE A 146 8.65 1.29 -10.46
N LEU A 147 9.59 2.14 -10.03
CA LEU A 147 10.13 2.14 -8.66
C LEU A 147 9.44 3.16 -7.74
N SER A 148 8.76 4.17 -8.28
CA SER A 148 8.26 5.31 -7.49
C SER A 148 7.43 4.94 -6.27
N LEU A 149 6.62 3.87 -6.36
CA LEU A 149 5.86 3.35 -5.22
C LEU A 149 6.75 2.95 -4.01
N PHE A 150 7.97 2.46 -4.29
CA PHE A 150 8.91 1.97 -3.28
C PHE A 150 10.03 2.97 -2.95
N VAL A 151 10.12 4.10 -3.66
CA VAL A 151 11.03 5.19 -3.31
C VAL A 151 10.39 6.00 -2.18
N LEU A 152 10.55 5.47 -0.96
CA LEU A 152 10.02 6.02 0.28
C LEU A 152 11.13 6.09 1.32
N HIS A 153 11.03 7.04 2.23
CA HIS A 153 11.87 7.07 3.41
C HIS A 153 11.48 5.94 4.39
N PRO A 154 12.41 5.29 5.10
CA PRO A 154 12.10 4.22 6.06
C PRO A 154 10.97 4.51 7.06
N PHE A 155 10.92 5.74 7.59
CA PHE A 155 9.85 6.18 8.49
C PHE A 155 8.46 6.17 7.83
N GLU A 156 8.37 6.42 6.52
CA GLU A 156 7.11 6.32 5.79
C GLU A 156 6.66 4.87 5.66
N THR A 157 7.59 3.98 5.28
CA THR A 157 7.35 2.55 5.17
C THR A 157 6.96 1.93 6.51
N ILE A 158 7.71 2.23 7.57
CA ILE A 158 7.43 1.74 8.93
C ILE A 158 6.14 2.37 9.45
N GLY A 159 5.89 3.65 9.18
CA GLY A 159 4.65 4.33 9.55
C GLY A 159 3.42 3.63 9.00
N PHE A 160 3.42 3.32 7.69
CA PHE A 160 2.39 2.49 7.06
C PHE A 160 2.24 1.14 7.75
N GLY A 161 3.36 0.47 8.00
CA GLY A 161 3.39 -0.83 8.67
C GLY A 161 2.80 -0.81 10.09
N VAL A 162 3.09 0.22 10.88
CA VAL A 162 2.56 0.37 12.24
C VAL A 162 1.06 0.65 12.22
N MET A 163 0.56 1.42 11.24
CA MET A 163 -0.88 1.69 11.11
C MET A 163 -1.68 0.40 10.87
N ILE A 164 -1.25 -0.46 9.95
CA ILE A 164 -1.93 -1.73 9.73
C ILE A 164 -1.80 -2.65 10.96
N LEU A 165 -0.62 -2.76 11.57
CA LEU A 165 -0.45 -3.57 12.79
C LEU A 165 -1.34 -3.09 13.93
N GLY A 166 -1.52 -1.78 14.09
CA GLY A 166 -2.44 -1.19 15.07
C GLY A 166 -3.90 -1.62 14.83
N LEU A 167 -4.35 -1.66 13.58
CA LEU A 167 -5.68 -2.19 13.24
C LEU A 167 -5.80 -3.68 13.57
N LEU A 168 -4.78 -4.48 13.22
CA LEU A 168 -4.78 -5.92 13.50
C LEU A 168 -4.73 -6.26 15.00
N MET A 169 -4.23 -5.35 15.83
CA MET A 169 -4.29 -5.47 17.29
C MET A 169 -5.64 -5.03 17.88
N ALA A 170 -6.36 -4.15 17.17
CA ALA A 170 -7.63 -3.60 17.64
C ALA A 170 -8.84 -4.46 17.26
N TYR A 171 -8.71 -5.29 16.23
CA TYR A 171 -9.79 -6.16 15.74
C TYR A 171 -9.23 -7.46 15.16
N ASP A 172 -9.94 -8.55 15.41
CA ASP A 172 -9.58 -9.90 14.98
C ASP A 172 -9.98 -10.10 13.50
N PHE A 173 -9.14 -9.62 12.59
CA PHE A 173 -9.38 -9.82 11.15
C PHE A 173 -9.09 -11.26 10.72
N SER A 174 -9.85 -11.76 9.75
CA SER A 174 -9.51 -13.02 9.10
C SER A 174 -8.21 -12.90 8.29
N MET A 175 -7.42 -13.97 8.24
CA MET A 175 -6.18 -13.98 7.43
C MET A 175 -6.46 -13.68 5.95
N VAL A 176 -7.64 -14.06 5.46
CA VAL A 176 -8.06 -13.83 4.08
C VAL A 176 -8.33 -12.36 3.81
N SER A 177 -9.03 -11.65 4.69
CA SER A 177 -9.29 -10.21 4.50
C SER A 177 -8.01 -9.38 4.55
N ILE A 178 -7.08 -9.74 5.45
CA ILE A 178 -5.73 -9.12 5.51
C ILE A 178 -4.99 -9.34 4.19
N GLY A 179 -4.95 -10.58 3.70
CA GLY A 179 -4.27 -10.91 2.43
C GLY A 179 -4.88 -10.20 1.21
N LEU A 180 -6.22 -10.14 1.14
CA LEU A 180 -6.93 -9.41 0.08
C LEU A 180 -6.64 -7.91 0.16
N TYR A 181 -6.71 -7.32 1.35
CA TYR A 181 -6.39 -5.92 1.56
C TYR A 181 -4.95 -5.61 1.11
N LEU A 182 -3.96 -6.40 1.53
CA LEU A 182 -2.55 -6.19 1.14
C LEU A 182 -2.34 -6.30 -0.37
N LEU A 183 -3.02 -7.24 -1.02
CA LEU A 183 -2.99 -7.38 -2.48
C LEU A 183 -3.62 -6.17 -3.18
N ILE A 184 -4.80 -5.74 -2.73
CA ILE A 184 -5.48 -4.55 -3.24
C ILE A 184 -4.59 -3.32 -3.02
N ASN A 185 -3.98 -3.18 -1.84
CA ASN A 185 -3.06 -2.10 -1.51
C ASN A 185 -1.91 -2.00 -2.50
N LEU A 186 -1.25 -3.12 -2.79
CA LEU A 186 -0.15 -3.17 -3.74
C LEU A 186 -0.62 -2.79 -5.14
N ILE A 187 -1.67 -3.44 -5.65
CA ILE A 187 -2.20 -3.19 -7.00
C ILE A 187 -2.62 -1.73 -7.14
N TRP A 188 -3.37 -1.19 -6.17
CA TRP A 188 -3.86 0.18 -6.21
C TRP A 188 -2.73 1.19 -6.09
N GLY A 189 -1.74 0.94 -5.23
CA GLY A 189 -0.54 1.76 -5.12
C GLY A 189 0.26 1.79 -6.43
N THR A 190 0.42 0.64 -7.10
CA THR A 190 1.06 0.58 -8.42
C THR A 190 0.29 1.39 -9.45
N ILE A 191 -1.05 1.25 -9.48
CA ILE A 191 -1.91 1.99 -10.42
C ILE A 191 -1.85 3.50 -10.14
N GLY A 192 -1.86 3.92 -8.87
CA GLY A 192 -1.74 5.32 -8.45
C GLY A 192 -0.44 5.98 -8.93
N HIS A 193 0.64 5.20 -9.06
CA HIS A 193 1.96 5.66 -9.51
C HIS A 193 2.25 5.38 -10.99
N LEU A 194 1.24 5.12 -11.82
CA LEU A 194 1.44 5.07 -13.27
C LEU A 194 1.67 6.49 -13.83
N ASN A 195 2.43 6.61 -14.91
CA ASN A 195 2.47 7.86 -15.69
C ASN A 195 1.35 7.91 -16.76
N ARG A 196 0.36 7.02 -16.68
CA ARG A 196 -0.77 6.94 -17.61
C ARG A 196 -2.05 6.65 -16.84
N GLU A 197 -3.07 7.47 -17.07
CA GLU A 197 -4.37 7.27 -16.45
C GLU A 197 -5.08 6.04 -17.04
N PHE A 198 -5.16 4.96 -16.27
CA PHE A 198 -5.85 3.74 -16.68
C PHE A 198 -7.38 3.92 -16.70
N PHE A 199 -7.95 4.66 -15.76
CA PHE A 199 -9.39 4.86 -15.57
C PHE A 199 -10.01 5.91 -16.52
N PRO A 200 -11.31 5.83 -16.82
CA PRO A 200 -12.02 6.92 -17.50
C PRO A 200 -12.08 8.18 -16.64
N ALA A 201 -12.08 9.37 -17.26
CA ALA A 201 -12.17 10.66 -16.54
C ALA A 201 -13.44 10.82 -15.67
N SER A 202 -14.48 10.02 -15.90
CA SER A 202 -15.67 10.00 -15.04
C SER A 202 -15.38 9.49 -13.63
N PHE A 203 -14.32 8.69 -13.43
CA PHE A 203 -13.97 8.11 -12.13
C PHE A 203 -13.50 9.15 -11.13
N ASP A 204 -12.97 10.29 -11.59
CA ASP A 204 -12.59 11.41 -10.73
C ASP A 204 -13.81 11.97 -9.94
N ARG A 205 -15.03 11.72 -10.44
CA ARG A 205 -16.29 12.09 -9.78
C ARG A 205 -16.82 11.02 -8.82
N LEU A 206 -16.26 9.82 -8.82
CA LEU A 206 -16.74 8.65 -8.07
C LEU A 206 -16.01 8.42 -6.74
N PHE A 207 -15.43 9.48 -6.17
CA PHE A 207 -14.64 9.40 -4.94
C PHE A 207 -13.42 8.48 -5.03
N VAL A 208 -12.99 8.06 -6.22
CA VAL A 208 -11.88 7.11 -6.40
C VAL A 208 -10.55 7.87 -6.50
N GLY A 209 -9.53 7.38 -5.80
CA GLY A 209 -8.14 7.80 -5.97
C GLY A 209 -7.55 7.17 -7.23
N THR A 210 -7.64 7.89 -8.35
CA THR A 210 -7.12 7.47 -9.66
C THR A 210 -5.62 7.79 -9.80
N THR A 211 -5.01 7.31 -10.88
CA THR A 211 -3.64 7.70 -11.24
C THR A 211 -3.51 9.22 -11.38
N ARG A 212 -4.49 9.86 -12.03
CA ARG A 212 -4.57 11.31 -12.21
C ARG A 212 -4.70 12.03 -10.88
N PHE A 213 -5.53 11.52 -9.98
CA PHE A 213 -5.69 12.09 -8.65
C PHE A 213 -4.35 12.18 -7.89
N HIS A 214 -3.59 11.08 -7.87
CA HIS A 214 -2.28 11.06 -7.22
C HIS A 214 -1.22 11.83 -8.01
N ASN A 215 -1.24 11.78 -9.35
CA ASN A 215 -0.34 12.60 -10.16
C ASN A 215 -0.57 14.12 -9.96
N GLN A 216 -1.81 14.54 -9.76
CA GLN A 216 -2.14 15.93 -9.41
C GLN A 216 -1.60 16.33 -8.03
N HIS A 217 -1.55 15.39 -7.08
CA HIS A 217 -0.90 15.61 -5.80
C HIS A 217 0.61 15.86 -5.96
N HIS A 218 1.30 15.08 -6.79
CA HIS A 218 2.71 15.32 -7.13
C HIS A 218 2.96 16.67 -7.86
N LEU A 219 1.93 17.30 -8.43
CA LEU A 219 2.01 18.64 -9.04
C LEU A 219 1.63 19.76 -8.06
N ASP A 220 0.76 19.47 -7.10
CA ASP A 220 0.29 20.38 -6.06
C ASP A 220 0.24 19.62 -4.74
N GLU A 221 1.37 19.62 -4.06
CA GLU A 221 1.63 18.92 -2.81
C GLU A 221 0.68 19.33 -1.66
N SER A 222 -0.10 20.41 -1.83
CA SER A 222 -1.07 20.90 -0.85
C SER A 222 -2.47 20.28 -0.96
N LYS A 223 -2.70 19.38 -1.93
CA LYS A 223 -4.02 18.81 -2.28
C LYS A 223 -3.95 17.30 -2.48
N ASN A 224 -5.09 16.61 -2.41
CA ASN A 224 -5.24 15.19 -2.77
C ASN A 224 -4.34 14.22 -1.95
N PHE A 225 -4.48 14.23 -0.63
CA PHE A 225 -3.68 13.41 0.28
C PHE A 225 -4.18 11.95 0.42
N GLY A 226 -5.42 11.66 0.03
CA GLY A 226 -5.98 10.31 0.06
C GLY A 226 -5.19 9.33 -0.82
N PHE A 227 -5.40 8.03 -0.59
CA PHE A 227 -4.66 7.00 -1.32
C PHE A 227 -5.59 6.17 -2.22
N TYR A 228 -6.64 5.58 -1.65
CA TYR A 228 -7.63 4.80 -2.40
C TYR A 228 -8.83 5.64 -2.81
N THR A 229 -9.18 6.64 -2.01
CA THR A 229 -10.37 7.45 -2.23
C THR A 229 -10.07 8.95 -2.08
N SER A 230 -10.93 9.78 -2.66
CA SER A 230 -10.96 11.23 -2.41
C SER A 230 -12.00 11.63 -1.36
N ILE A 231 -12.54 10.67 -0.60
CA ILE A 231 -13.57 10.92 0.43
C ILE A 231 -13.03 11.91 1.47
N TRP A 232 -11.87 11.61 2.04
CA TRP A 232 -11.26 12.42 3.09
C TRP A 232 -10.85 13.80 2.60
N ASP A 233 -10.28 13.88 1.39
CA ASP A 233 -9.95 15.16 0.77
C ASP A 233 -11.15 16.07 0.56
N ARG A 234 -12.32 15.50 0.24
CA ARG A 234 -13.56 16.26 0.08
C ARG A 234 -14.13 16.69 1.43
N ILE A 235 -14.05 15.82 2.44
CA ILE A 235 -14.49 16.13 3.81
C ILE A 235 -13.65 17.26 4.43
N PHE A 236 -12.33 17.22 4.26
CA PHE A 236 -11.39 18.17 4.87
C PHE A 236 -11.01 19.34 3.95
N GLY A 237 -11.56 19.42 2.74
CA GLY A 237 -11.36 20.56 1.84
C GLY A 237 -9.99 20.59 1.14
N THR A 238 -9.31 19.45 1.03
CA THR A 238 -8.03 19.29 0.32
C THR A 238 -8.17 18.70 -1.07
N TYR A 239 -9.40 18.45 -1.54
CA TYR A 239 -9.65 17.88 -2.88
C TYR A 239 -9.39 18.86 -4.02
N ARG A 240 -8.71 18.38 -5.06
CA ARG A 240 -8.49 19.03 -6.35
C ARG A 240 -8.85 18.08 -7.51
N PRO A 241 -9.78 18.48 -8.41
CA PRO A 241 -10.23 17.66 -9.54
C PRO A 241 -9.32 17.67 -10.78
#